data_AF-A0A140L7U0-F1
#
_entry.id   AF-A0A140L7U0-F1
#
_cell.length_a   1.000
_cell.length_b   1.000
_cell.length_c   1.000
_cell.angle_alpha   90.00
_cell.angle_beta   90.00
_cell.angle_gamma   90.00
#
_symmetry.space_group_name_H-M   'P 1'
#
loop_
_entity.id
_entity.type
_entity.pdbx_description
1 polymer ?
#
loop_
_entity_poly.entity_id
_entity_poly.type
_entity_poly.pdbx_seq_one_letter_code
_entity_poly.pdbx_strand_id
1 'polypeptide(L)'
;MVSNLRLLRTRKGLTIREVSKMLGIPETELCRIEKGQAYIPPKWRPKIADFFGVPISEICDITTGWPVLVDMEMPKLVRKNISK
;
A
#
# COMPACT_ATOMS: atom_id res chain seq x y z
N MET A 1 -12.55 -4.86 -6.36
CA MET A 1 -11.11 -4.61 -6.54
C MET A 1 -10.54 -3.64 -5.51
N VAL A 2 -9.53 -4.08 -4.78
CA VAL A 2 -8.66 -3.22 -3.95
C VAL A 2 -7.22 -3.46 -4.36
N SER A 3 -6.32 -2.48 -4.17
CA SER A 3 -4.90 -2.76 -4.40
C SER A 3 -4.36 -3.76 -3.37
N ASN A 4 -3.47 -4.65 -3.80
CA ASN A 4 -2.77 -5.57 -2.90
C ASN A 4 -1.94 -4.80 -1.87
N LEU A 5 -1.41 -3.63 -2.24
CA LEU A 5 -0.73 -2.73 -1.31
C LEU A 5 -1.62 -2.32 -0.12
N ARG A 6 -2.88 -1.98 -0.39
CA ARG A 6 -3.86 -1.67 0.66
C ARG A 6 -4.13 -2.88 1.54
N LEU A 7 -4.21 -4.08 0.96
CA LEU A 7 -4.41 -5.33 1.69
C LEU A 7 -3.24 -5.64 2.63
N LEU A 8 -2.00 -5.52 2.14
CA LEU A 8 -0.79 -5.72 2.93
C LEU A 8 -0.73 -4.76 4.12
N ARG A 9 -1.06 -3.48 3.88
CA ARG A 9 -1.13 -2.47 4.93
C ARG A 9 -2.19 -2.79 5.98
N THR A 10 -3.41 -3.16 5.57
CA THR A 10 -4.50 -3.44 6.50
C THR A 10 -4.27 -4.72 7.29
N ARG A 11 -3.65 -5.75 6.70
CA ARG A 11 -3.22 -6.97 7.41
C ARG A 11 -2.21 -6.70 8.52
N LYS A 12 -1.32 -5.72 8.32
CA LYS A 12 -0.40 -5.24 9.38
C LYS A 12 -1.06 -4.30 10.39
N GLY A 13 -2.34 -3.95 10.23
CA GLY A 13 -3.05 -3.05 11.14
C GLY A 13 -2.50 -1.61 11.13
N LEU A 14 -1.90 -1.19 10.01
CA LEU A 14 -1.27 0.12 9.83
C LEU A 14 -2.20 1.10 9.10
N THR A 15 -2.14 2.36 9.50
CA THR A 15 -2.76 3.49 8.80
C THR A 15 -1.89 3.94 7.63
N ILE A 16 -2.50 4.63 6.64
CA ILE A 16 -1.74 5.23 5.53
C ILE A 16 -0.69 6.20 6.06
N ARG A 17 -1.03 6.99 7.08
CA ARG A 17 -0.13 7.95 7.73
C ARG A 17 1.09 7.29 8.37
N GLU A 18 0.93 6.14 9.03
CA GLU A 18 2.06 5.38 9.59
C GLU A 18 2.98 4.89 8.49
N VAL A 19 2.44 4.25 7.44
CA VAL A 19 3.24 3.77 6.31
C VAL A 19 3.94 4.92 5.58
N SER A 20 3.22 6.03 5.37
CA SER A 20 3.77 7.26 4.79
C SER A 20 5.01 7.75 5.55
N LYS A 21 4.93 7.83 6.89
CA LYS A 21 6.08 8.22 7.73
C LYS A 21 7.21 7.20 7.69
N MET A 22 6.91 5.91 7.80
CA MET A 22 7.92 4.84 7.80
C MET A 22 8.65 4.74 6.46
N LEU A 23 7.94 4.94 5.35
CA LEU A 23 8.49 4.86 4.00
C LEU A 23 8.97 6.20 3.44
N GLY A 24 8.69 7.33 4.10
CA GLY A 24 8.97 8.65 3.56
C GLY A 24 8.28 8.92 2.22
N ILE A 25 7.09 8.34 2.02
CA ILE A 25 6.27 8.52 0.82
C ILE A 25 5.12 9.47 1.18
N PRO A 26 4.82 10.51 0.39
CA PRO A 26 3.71 11.41 0.67
C PRO A 26 2.38 10.65 0.85
N GLU A 27 1.62 11.00 1.89
CA GLU A 27 0.36 10.33 2.23
C GLU A 27 -0.66 10.40 1.08
N THR A 28 -0.72 11.54 0.40
CA THR A 28 -1.55 11.77 -0.78
C THR A 28 -1.21 10.82 -1.92
N GLU A 29 0.08 10.62 -2.18
CA GLU A 29 0.56 9.75 -3.24
C GLU A 29 0.30 8.29 -2.92
N LEU A 30 0.59 7.87 -1.68
CA LEU A 30 0.30 6.51 -1.21
C LEU A 30 -1.19 6.20 -1.28
N CYS A 31 -2.06 7.17 -0.95
CA CYS A 31 -3.51 7.05 -1.07
C CYS A 31 -3.96 6.90 -2.54
N ARG A 32 -3.38 7.66 -3.47
CA ARG A 32 -3.67 7.52 -4.92
C ARG A 32 -3.23 6.16 -5.45
N ILE A 33 -2.03 5.71 -5.08
CA ILE A 33 -1.50 4.38 -5.42
C ILE A 33 -2.45 3.29 -4.89
N GLU A 34 -2.85 3.34 -3.62
CA GLU A 34 -3.72 2.32 -3.05
C GLU A 34 -5.12 2.26 -3.68
N LYS A 35 -5.57 3.35 -4.31
CA LYS A 35 -6.81 3.45 -5.07
C LYS A 35 -6.67 3.08 -6.55
N GLY A 36 -5.46 2.75 -7.02
CA GLY A 36 -5.20 2.52 -8.45
C GLY A 36 -5.25 3.78 -9.30
N GLN A 37 -5.06 4.96 -8.70
CA GLN A 37 -5.10 6.28 -9.37
C GLN A 37 -3.69 6.81 -9.71
N ALA A 38 -2.66 6.07 -9.33
CA ALA A 38 -1.25 6.37 -9.61
C ALA A 38 -0.44 5.07 -9.67
N TYR A 39 0.62 5.08 -10.47
CA TYR A 39 1.60 4.01 -10.51
C TYR A 39 2.62 4.14 -9.37
N ILE A 40 3.34 3.07 -9.07
CA ILE A 40 4.44 3.05 -8.10
C ILE A 40 5.75 3.38 -8.85
N PRO A 41 6.38 4.54 -8.56
CA PRO A 41 7.66 4.89 -9.15
C PRO A 41 8.74 3.84 -8.84
N PRO A 42 9.63 3.51 -9.80
CA PRO A 42 10.68 2.50 -9.62
C PRO A 42 11.49 2.66 -8.33
N LYS A 43 11.81 3.90 -7.94
CA LYS A 43 12.54 4.23 -6.71
C LYS A 43 11.85 3.78 -5.41
N TRP A 44 10.53 3.58 -5.42
CA TRP A 44 9.77 3.16 -4.24
C TRP A 44 9.48 1.66 -4.21
N ARG A 45 9.57 0.98 -5.35
CA ARG A 45 9.18 -0.44 -5.44
C ARG A 45 10.00 -1.34 -4.49
N PRO A 46 11.35 -1.27 -4.44
CA PRO A 46 12.12 -2.10 -3.51
C PRO A 46 11.77 -1.77 -2.06
N LYS A 47 11.71 -0.48 -1.73
CA LYS A 47 11.42 -0.01 -0.36
C LYS A 47 10.05 -0.49 0.16
N ILE A 48 9.03 -0.45 -0.69
CA ILE A 48 7.68 -0.92 -0.35
C ILE A 48 7.68 -2.45 -0.22
N ALA A 49 8.29 -3.16 -1.18
CA ALA A 49 8.40 -4.62 -1.20
C ALA A 49 9.09 -5.14 0.08
N ASP A 50 10.25 -4.58 0.42
CA ASP A 50 11.03 -4.93 1.62
C ASP A 50 10.25 -4.67 2.91
N PHE A 51 9.55 -3.52 2.99
CA PHE A 51 8.74 -3.18 4.16
C PHE A 51 7.60 -4.17 4.40
N PHE A 52 6.99 -4.69 3.33
CA PHE A 52 5.92 -5.68 3.43
C PHE A 52 6.43 -7.12 3.44
N GLY A 53 7.70 -7.36 3.09
CA GLY A 53 8.29 -8.71 3.02
C GLY A 53 7.75 -9.52 1.85
N VAL A 54 7.45 -8.86 0.73
CA VAL A 54 6.84 -9.47 -0.46
C VAL A 54 7.64 -9.11 -1.71
N PRO A 55 7.60 -9.91 -2.79
CA PRO A 55 8.24 -9.53 -4.05
C PRO A 55 7.57 -8.31 -4.69
N ILE A 56 8.31 -7.59 -5.55
CA ILE A 56 7.79 -6.38 -6.24
C ILE A 56 6.54 -6.69 -7.09
N SER A 57 6.47 -7.89 -7.66
CA SER A 57 5.31 -8.36 -8.44
C SER A 57 4.01 -8.43 -7.63
N GLU A 58 4.07 -8.50 -6.31
CA GLU A 58 2.88 -8.48 -5.44
C GLU A 58 2.36 -7.06 -5.24
N ILE A 59 3.21 -6.03 -5.34
CA ILE A 59 2.81 -4.64 -5.09
C ILE A 59 2.38 -3.91 -6.37
N CYS A 60 3.04 -4.20 -7.50
CA CYS A 60 2.73 -3.61 -8.80
C CYS A 60 3.23 -4.48 -9.96
N ASP A 61 2.70 -4.21 -11.15
CA ASP A 61 3.26 -4.69 -12.40
C ASP A 61 4.69 -4.16 -12.59
N ILE A 62 5.64 -5.04 -12.88
CA ILE A 62 7.08 -4.71 -12.93
C ILE A 62 7.38 -3.74 -14.09
N THR A 63 6.65 -3.87 -15.20
CA THR A 63 6.88 -3.10 -16.42
C THR A 63 6.28 -1.71 -16.30
N THR A 64 5.02 -1.62 -15.91
CA THR A 64 4.22 -0.38 -15.93
C THR A 64 4.20 0.32 -14.57
N GLY A 65 4.41 -0.40 -13.47
CA GLY A 65 4.30 0.11 -12.11
C GLY A 65 2.86 0.26 -11.60
N TRP A 66 1.85 -0.15 -12.36
CA TRP A 66 0.48 -0.08 -11.89
C TRP A 66 0.24 -1.05 -10.72
N PRO A 67 -0.49 -0.63 -9.67
CA PRO A 67 -0.73 -1.47 -8.50
C PRO A 67 -1.46 -2.76 -8.88
N VAL A 68 -1.06 -3.88 -8.31
CA VAL A 68 -1.80 -5.13 -8.44
C VAL A 68 -3.15 -4.97 -7.74
N LEU A 69 -4.23 -5.25 -8.47
CA LEU A 69 -5.58 -5.24 -7.92
C LEU A 69 -6.01 -6.67 -7.60
N VAL A 70 -6.64 -6.86 -6.46
CA VAL A 70 -7.17 -8.15 -6.00
C VAL A 70 -8.68 -8.05 -5.84
N ASP A 71 -9.37 -9.13 -6.23
CA ASP A 71 -10.79 -9.32 -5.95
C ASP A 71 -10.93 -10.03 -4.61
N MET A 72 -11.13 -9.24 -3.56
CA MET A 72 -11.37 -9.70 -2.21
C MET A 72 -12.34 -8.76 -1.50
N GLU A 73 -13.21 -9.30 -0.64
CA GLU A 73 -13.98 -8.51 0.32
C GLU A 73 -13.04 -7.90 1.37
N MET A 74 -13.12 -6.58 1.56
CA MET A 74 -12.27 -5.91 2.53
C MET A 74 -12.58 -6.37 3.96
N PRO A 75 -11.58 -6.76 4.77
CA PRO A 75 -11.81 -6.92 6.19
C PRO A 75 -12.27 -5.59 6.79
N LYS A 76 -13.28 -5.64 7.68
CA LYS A 76 -13.82 -4.45 8.34
C LYS A 76 -12.68 -3.68 9.00
N LEU A 77 -12.46 -2.44 8.57
CA LEU A 77 -11.47 -1.56 9.14
C LEU A 77 -11.90 -1.20 10.57
N VAL A 78 -11.26 -1.79 11.57
CA VAL A 78 -11.41 -1.35 12.95
C VAL A 78 -10.60 -0.06 13.10
N ARG A 79 -11.28 1.06 13.36
CA ARG A 79 -10.60 2.30 13.73
C ARG A 79 -9.88 2.04 15.06
N LYS A 80 -8.55 2.06 15.08
CA LYS A 80 -7.82 2.22 16.34
C LYS A 80 -8.21 3.60 16.88
N ASN A 81 -8.94 3.62 17.99
CA ASN A 81 -9.05 4.82 18.82
C ASN A 81 -7.64 5.12 19.29
N ILE A 82 -6.97 6.08 18.65
CA ILE A 82 -5.74 6.65 19.17
C ILE A 82 -6.21 7.54 20.32
N SER A 83 -6.39 6.96 21.51
CA SER A 83 -6.48 7.77 22.73
C SER A 83 -5.21 8.61 22.79
N LYS A 84 -5.39 9.92 22.70
CA LYS A 84 -4.40 10.89 23.15
C LYS A 84 -4.31 10.83 24.67
#